data_AF-A0A935T8I6-F1
#
_entry.id   AF-A0A935T8I6-F1
#
_cell.length_a   1.000
_cell.length_b   1.000
_cell.length_c   1.000
_cell.angle_alpha   90.00
_cell.angle_beta   90.00
_cell.angle_gamma   90.00
#
_symmetry.space_group_name_H-M   'P 1'
#
loop_
_entity.id
_entity.type
_entity.pdbx_description
1 polymer ?
#
loop_
_entity_poly.entity_id
_entity_poly.type
_entity_poly.pdbx_seq_one_letter_code
_entity_poly.pdbx_strand_id
1 'polypeptide(L)'
;MAGLINACLAIRNRTLPPQLHFETPSPAIPWDEVPIQVQRELAPWPHPEKPLVGVNSFGISGTNAHFILEAPPEPAPRPRPALDGPVLLPITAPRPERAPGDRREARDLLVARPELDLRDLAYTLASSQ
;
A
#
# COMPACT_ATOMS: atom_id res chain seq x y z
N MET A 1 -11.73 -4.99 5.61
CA MET A 1 -10.88 -4.37 4.56
C MET A 1 -9.87 -3.36 5.10
N ALA A 2 -10.26 -2.36 5.90
CA ALA A 2 -9.32 -1.32 6.37
C ALA A 2 -8.04 -1.87 7.04
N GLY A 3 -8.16 -2.83 7.95
CA GLY A 3 -7.00 -3.46 8.60
C GLY A 3 -6.05 -4.17 7.63
N LEU A 4 -6.59 -4.82 6.59
CA LEU A 4 -5.80 -5.45 5.53
C LEU A 4 -5.04 -4.40 4.70
N ILE A 5 -5.70 -3.30 4.32
CA ILE A 5 -5.06 -2.21 3.57
C ILE A 5 -3.94 -1.56 4.40
N ASN A 6 -4.20 -1.30 5.68
CA ASN A 6 -3.19 -0.76 6.60
C ASN A 6 -1.98 -1.72 6.69
N ALA A 7 -2.21 -3.01 6.88
CA ALA A 7 -1.15 -4.02 6.91
C ALA A 7 -0.32 -4.04 5.61
N CYS A 8 -0.96 -4.01 4.44
CA CYS A 8 -0.28 -3.94 3.14
C CYS A 8 0.57 -2.67 3.00
N LEU A 9 0.05 -1.51 3.44
CA LEU A 9 0.79 -0.25 3.40
C LEU A 9 1.96 -0.22 4.39
N ALA A 10 1.78 -0.78 5.59
CA ALA A 10 2.82 -0.91 6.59
C ALA A 10 3.98 -1.77 6.07
N ILE A 11 3.67 -2.90 5.43
CA ILE A 11 4.68 -3.76 4.77
C ILE A 11 5.38 -2.99 3.64
N ARG A 12 4.60 -2.39 2.72
CA ARG A 12 5.14 -1.67 1.55
C ARG A 12 6.09 -0.54 1.95
N ASN A 13 5.74 0.21 2.98
CA ASN A 13 6.52 1.35 3.46
C ASN A 13 7.60 0.93 4.47
N ARG A 14 7.63 -0.34 4.90
CA ARG A 14 8.53 -0.88 5.93
C ARG A 14 8.48 -0.10 7.25
N THR A 15 7.27 0.28 7.67
CA THR A 15 7.02 1.07 8.88
C THR A 15 5.83 0.54 9.66
N LEU A 16 5.90 0.61 10.99
CA LEU A 16 4.81 0.29 11.91
C LEU A 16 4.09 1.59 12.32
N PRO A 17 2.84 1.81 11.89
CA PRO A 17 2.09 2.99 12.28
C PRO A 17 1.64 2.92 13.75
N PRO A 18 1.51 4.07 14.43
CA PRO A 18 1.06 4.11 15.82
C PRO A 18 -0.43 3.74 15.95
N GLN A 19 -0.76 3.05 17.04
CA GLN A 19 -2.13 2.86 17.50
C GLN A 19 -2.58 4.10 18.28
N LEU A 20 -3.55 4.82 17.74
CA LEU A 20 -4.07 6.03 18.35
C LEU A 20 -4.82 5.73 19.65
N HIS A 21 -4.82 6.70 20.56
CA HIS A 21 -5.54 6.67 21.85
C HIS A 21 -5.09 5.56 22.83
N PHE A 22 -3.91 4.98 22.63
CA PHE A 22 -3.31 4.04 23.58
C PHE A 22 -2.41 4.76 24.60
N GLU A 23 -3.06 5.36 25.61
CA GLU A 23 -2.37 6.11 26.68
C GLU A 23 -2.20 5.26 27.94
N THR A 24 -3.31 4.75 28.48
CA THR A 24 -3.36 3.93 29.69
C THR A 24 -3.69 2.48 29.30
N PRO A 25 -2.75 1.53 29.43
CA PRO A 25 -3.01 0.13 29.14
C PRO A 25 -4.14 -0.43 30.03
N SER A 26 -4.99 -1.29 29.47
CA SER A 26 -6.07 -1.91 30.24
C SER A 26 -5.49 -2.79 31.37
N PRO A 27 -5.94 -2.66 32.63
CA PRO A 27 -5.47 -3.50 33.73
C PRO A 27 -5.99 -4.94 33.64
N ALA A 28 -6.96 -5.22 32.76
CA ALA A 28 -7.49 -6.57 32.53
C ALA A 28 -6.56 -7.45 31.68
N ILE A 29 -5.48 -6.88 31.14
CA ILE A 29 -4.49 -7.61 30.34
C ILE A 29 -3.22 -7.78 31.19
N PRO A 30 -2.73 -9.02 31.40
CA PRO A 30 -1.48 -9.25 32.12
C PRO A 30 -0.30 -8.95 31.19
N TRP A 31 0.04 -7.67 31.02
CA TRP A 31 1.03 -7.20 30.04
C TRP A 31 2.42 -7.82 30.19
N ASP A 32 2.82 -8.15 31.42
CA ASP A 32 4.12 -8.77 31.70
C ASP A 32 4.15 -10.27 31.35
N GLU A 33 3.00 -10.89 31.09
CA GLU A 33 2.87 -12.32 30.78
C GLU A 33 2.60 -12.58 29.30
N VAL A 34 2.23 -11.55 28.52
CA VAL A 34 1.92 -11.69 27.09
C VAL A 34 3.05 -11.15 26.21
N PRO A 35 3.44 -11.84 25.12
CA PRO A 35 4.50 -11.39 24.23
C PRO A 35 3.98 -10.34 23.23
N ILE A 36 3.29 -9.30 23.72
CA ILE A 36 2.63 -8.28 22.90
C ILE A 36 3.07 -6.90 23.38
N GLN A 37 3.48 -6.07 22.44
CA GLN A 37 3.72 -4.64 22.65
C GLN A 37 2.82 -3.85 21.71
N VAL A 38 2.18 -2.81 22.23
CA VAL A 38 1.34 -1.93 21.41
C VAL A 38 2.20 -0.82 20.81
N GLN A 39 2.12 -0.65 19.49
CA GLN A 39 2.88 0.38 18.78
C GLN A 39 2.32 1.78 19.11
N ARG A 40 3.10 2.64 19.77
CA ARG A 40 2.65 3.99 20.20
C ARG A 40 3.15 5.12 19.31
N GLU A 41 4.26 4.89 18.60
CA GLU A 41 4.92 5.87 17.75
C GLU A 41 5.14 5.29 16.35
N LEU A 42 5.43 6.13 15.36
CA LEU A 42 5.84 5.62 14.05
C LEU A 42 7.27 5.06 14.16
N ALA A 43 7.47 3.80 13.78
CA ALA A 43 8.78 3.16 13.84
C ALA A 43 9.09 2.37 12.56
N PRO A 44 10.38 2.12 12.24
CA PRO A 44 10.74 1.19 11.19
C PRO A 44 10.31 -0.25 11.56
N TRP A 45 10.17 -1.09 10.55
CA TRP A 45 9.93 -2.51 10.76
C TRP A 45 11.16 -3.20 11.41
N PRO A 46 11.03 -3.98 12.51
CA PRO A 46 12.18 -4.59 13.18
C PRO A 46 13.00 -5.54 12.31
N HIS A 47 12.32 -6.28 11.42
CA HIS A 47 12.92 -7.17 10.42
C HIS A 47 12.50 -6.71 9.00
N PRO A 48 13.17 -5.69 8.43
CA PRO A 48 12.72 -5.04 7.19
C PRO A 48 12.85 -5.92 5.94
N GLU A 49 13.67 -6.97 6.01
CA GLU A 49 13.90 -7.93 4.91
C GLU A 49 12.72 -8.88 4.70
N LYS A 50 12.00 -9.21 5.79
CA LYS A 50 10.86 -10.14 5.77
C LYS A 50 9.73 -9.65 6.70
N PRO A 51 9.06 -8.53 6.38
CA PRO A 51 7.88 -8.10 7.09
C PRO A 51 6.82 -9.21 7.10
N LEU A 52 6.33 -9.57 8.29
CA LEU A 52 5.26 -10.53 8.49
C LEU A 52 4.22 -9.92 9.43
N VAL A 53 2.94 -9.95 9.05
CA VAL A 53 1.87 -9.35 9.85
C VAL A 53 0.61 -10.22 9.84
N GLY A 54 0.02 -10.38 11.01
CA GLY A 54 -1.30 -10.99 11.19
C GLY A 54 -2.41 -9.95 11.14
N VAL A 55 -3.51 -10.26 10.46
CA VAL A 55 -4.74 -9.44 10.44
C VAL A 55 -5.90 -10.29 10.94
N ASN A 56 -6.52 -9.84 12.03
CA ASN A 56 -7.69 -10.49 12.63
C ASN A 56 -8.97 -9.73 12.30
N SER A 57 -10.07 -10.46 12.11
CA SER A 57 -11.43 -9.90 11.99
C SER A 57 -12.42 -10.82 12.71
N PHE A 58 -13.17 -10.26 13.66
CA PHE A 58 -14.15 -10.99 14.46
C PHE A 58 -15.55 -10.45 14.17
N GLY A 59 -16.43 -11.29 13.61
CA GLY A 59 -17.80 -10.93 13.27
C GLY A 59 -18.77 -11.13 14.43
N ILE A 60 -19.80 -10.30 14.52
CA ILE A 60 -20.81 -10.36 15.60
C ILE A 60 -21.56 -11.70 15.66
N SER A 61 -21.72 -12.38 14.52
CA SER A 61 -22.33 -13.72 14.43
C SER A 61 -21.40 -14.85 14.93
N GLY A 62 -20.18 -14.53 15.36
CA GLY A 62 -19.15 -15.48 15.76
C GLY A 62 -18.28 -16.01 14.60
N THR A 63 -18.47 -15.51 13.37
CA THR A 63 -17.60 -15.85 12.24
C THR A 63 -16.30 -15.07 12.32
N ASN A 64 -15.18 -15.80 12.38
CA ASN A 64 -13.84 -15.22 12.56
C ASN A 64 -12.97 -15.49 11.33
N ALA A 65 -12.08 -14.55 11.02
CA ALA A 65 -11.09 -14.70 9.96
C ALA A 65 -9.72 -14.20 10.43
N HIS A 66 -8.68 -14.91 10.02
CA HIS A 66 -7.29 -14.57 10.28
C HIS A 66 -6.47 -14.68 9.00
N PHE A 67 -5.65 -13.67 8.72
CA PHE A 67 -4.75 -13.63 7.59
C PHE A 67 -3.32 -13.41 8.07
N ILE A 68 -2.38 -14.06 7.42
CA ILE A 68 -0.94 -13.79 7.57
C ILE A 68 -0.46 -13.25 6.23
N LEU A 69 0.24 -12.12 6.27
CA LEU A 69 0.74 -11.41 5.10
C LEU A 69 2.25 -11.26 5.21
N GLU A 70 2.94 -11.50 4.10
CA GLU A 70 4.37 -11.23 3.95
C GLU A 70 4.63 -10.23 2.82
N ALA A 71 5.81 -9.61 2.84
CA ALA A 71 6.25 -8.80 1.71
C ALA A 71 6.44 -9.67 0.45
N PRO A 72 6.10 -9.14 -0.75
CA PRO A 72 6.43 -9.83 -1.98
C PRO A 72 7.96 -9.93 -2.13
N PRO A 73 8.47 -10.91 -2.91
CA PRO A 73 9.88 -10.95 -3.24
C PRO A 73 10.31 -9.68 -3.97
N GLU A 74 11.55 -9.26 -3.77
CA GLU A 74 12.12 -8.12 -4.49
C GLU A 74 12.04 -8.39 -6.02
N PRO A 75 11.53 -7.42 -6.81
CA PRO A 75 11.44 -7.61 -8.25
C PRO A 75 12.83 -7.77 -8.85
N ALA A 76 13.01 -8.79 -9.70
CA ALA A 76 14.24 -8.93 -10.45
C ALA A 76 14.48 -7.70 -11.35
N PRO A 77 15.73 -7.21 -11.48
CA PRO A 77 16.05 -6.13 -12.42
C PRO A 77 15.62 -6.53 -13.82
N ARG A 78 14.74 -5.73 -14.45
CA ARG A 78 14.36 -5.91 -15.85
C ARG A 78 15.14 -4.92 -16.70
N PRO A 79 15.78 -5.34 -17.80
CA PRO A 79 16.40 -4.42 -18.73
C PRO A 79 15.34 -3.45 -19.27
N ARG A 80 15.61 -2.14 -19.17
CA ARG A 80 14.74 -1.10 -19.72
C ARG A 80 15.49 -0.41 -20.86
N PRO A 81 15.16 -0.73 -22.13
CA PRO A 81 15.73 -0.01 -23.25
C PRO A 81 15.42 1.48 -23.14
N ALA A 82 16.31 2.35 -23.59
CA ALA A 82 16.01 3.76 -23.72
C ALA A 82 14.79 3.97 -24.64
N LEU A 83 14.02 5.02 -24.38
CA LEU A 83 12.92 5.42 -25.26
C LEU A 83 13.50 5.97 -26.58
N ASP A 84 13.24 5.25 -27.67
CA ASP A 84 13.66 5.65 -29.02
C ASP A 84 12.66 6.62 -29.69
N GLY A 85 11.65 7.10 -28.95
CA GLY A 85 10.60 7.97 -29.47
C GLY A 85 9.50 8.30 -28.46
N PRO A 86 8.49 9.10 -28.87
CA PRO A 86 7.37 9.46 -28.03
C PRO A 86 6.48 8.25 -27.67
N VAL A 87 5.89 8.29 -26.48
CA VAL A 87 4.90 7.30 -26.01
C VAL A 87 3.51 7.93 -25.96
N LEU A 88 2.50 7.21 -26.45
CA LEU A 88 1.11 7.66 -26.37
C LEU A 88 0.48 7.21 -25.05
N LEU A 89 -0.05 8.17 -24.29
CA LEU A 89 -0.81 7.91 -23.05
C LEU A 89 -2.30 8.08 -23.37
N PRO A 90 -3.05 6.98 -23.59
CA PRO A 90 -4.47 7.10 -23.90
C PRO A 90 -5.23 7.46 -22.62
N ILE A 91 -5.75 8.68 -22.57
CA ILE A 91 -6.62 9.15 -21.49
C ILE A 91 -8.01 9.31 -22.06
N THR A 92 -8.93 8.51 -21.57
CA THR A 92 -10.34 8.50 -21.93
C THR A 92 -11.15 8.98 -20.74
N ALA A 93 -12.32 9.54 -21.01
CA ALA A 93 -13.26 9.92 -19.98
C ALA A 93 -14.65 9.41 -20.41
N PRO A 94 -15.44 8.82 -19.49
CA PRO A 94 -16.78 8.34 -19.82
C PRO A 94 -17.74 9.46 -20.20
N ARG A 95 -17.40 10.71 -19.83
CA ARG A 95 -18.15 11.91 -20.25
C ARG A 95 -17.19 13.06 -20.60
N PRO A 96 -17.50 13.89 -21.60
CA PRO A 96 -16.62 14.97 -22.07
C PRO A 96 -16.17 15.94 -20.98
N GLU A 97 -17.05 16.25 -20.03
CA GLU A 97 -16.81 17.18 -18.93
C GLU A 97 -15.74 16.69 -17.93
N ARG A 98 -15.47 15.38 -17.87
CA ARG A 98 -14.42 14.81 -17.01
C ARG A 98 -13.04 14.83 -17.66
N ALA A 99 -12.96 14.88 -18.98
CA ALA A 99 -11.69 14.83 -19.70
C ALA A 99 -10.66 15.89 -19.26
N PRO A 100 -11.01 17.13 -18.87
CA PRO A 100 -10.05 18.08 -18.32
C PRO A 100 -9.51 17.68 -16.93
N GLY A 101 -10.33 17.02 -16.10
CA GLY A 101 -9.94 16.52 -14.78
C GLY A 101 -8.98 15.35 -14.88
N ASP A 102 -9.36 14.33 -15.66
CA ASP A 102 -8.55 13.11 -15.84
C ASP A 102 -7.18 13.44 -16.46
N ARG A 103 -7.13 14.40 -17.40
CA ARG A 103 -5.86 14.90 -17.96
C ARG A 103 -4.99 15.64 -16.93
N ARG A 104 -5.60 16.40 -16.02
CA ARG A 104 -4.87 17.07 -14.94
C ARG A 104 -4.30 16.06 -13.96
N GLU A 105 -5.09 15.08 -13.56
CA GLU A 105 -4.64 14.03 -12.64
C GLU A 105 -3.47 13.22 -13.23
N ALA A 106 -3.57 12.83 -14.50
CA ALA A 106 -2.48 12.14 -15.18
C ALA A 106 -1.20 13.00 -15.25
N ARG A 107 -1.32 14.30 -15.54
CA ARG A 107 -0.19 15.24 -15.51
C ARG A 107 0.41 15.34 -14.10
N ASP A 108 -0.43 15.51 -13.09
CA ASP A 108 0.02 15.71 -11.71
C ASP A 108 0.72 14.44 -11.19
N LEU A 109 0.24 13.25 -11.57
CA LEU A 109 0.91 11.98 -11.32
C LEU A 109 2.31 11.93 -11.96
N LEU A 110 2.43 12.31 -13.24
CA LEU A 110 3.71 12.32 -13.95
C LEU A 110 4.71 13.30 -13.33
N VAL A 111 4.24 14.45 -12.87
CA VAL A 111 5.08 15.45 -12.17
C VAL A 111 5.52 14.95 -10.80
N ALA A 112 4.59 14.34 -10.04
CA ALA A 112 4.87 13.86 -8.69
C ALA A 112 5.74 12.59 -8.66
N ARG A 113 5.76 11.80 -9.74
CA ARG A 113 6.40 10.47 -9.81
C ARG A 113 7.26 10.32 -11.08
N PRO A 114 8.35 11.09 -11.21
CA PRO A 114 9.21 11.07 -12.40
C PRO A 114 9.93 9.73 -12.61
N GLU A 115 9.97 8.85 -11.61
CA GLU A 115 10.56 7.52 -11.69
C GLU A 115 9.65 6.46 -12.35
N LEU A 116 8.39 6.80 -12.63
CA LEU A 116 7.48 5.91 -13.36
C LEU A 116 7.98 5.67 -14.78
N ASP A 117 7.94 4.41 -15.20
CA ASP A 117 8.21 4.06 -16.60
C ASP A 117 7.00 4.42 -17.46
N LEU A 118 7.21 5.33 -18.42
CA LEU A 118 6.15 5.79 -19.33
C LEU A 118 5.56 4.66 -20.17
N ARG A 119 6.32 3.58 -20.43
CA ARG A 119 5.81 2.40 -21.17
C ARG A 119 4.88 1.58 -20.32
N ASP A 120 5.23 1.33 -19.06
CA ASP A 120 4.36 0.60 -18.12
C ASP A 120 3.08 1.40 -17.90
N LEU A 121 3.18 2.73 -17.78
CA LEU A 121 2.02 3.61 -17.66
C LEU A 121 1.15 3.56 -18.93
N ALA A 122 1.75 3.70 -20.11
CA ALA A 122 1.03 3.64 -21.38
C ALA A 122 0.34 2.29 -21.59
N TYR A 123 1.06 1.19 -21.33
CA TYR A 123 0.53 -0.17 -21.40
C TYR A 123 -0.65 -0.33 -20.45
N THR A 124 -0.51 0.12 -19.21
CA THR A 124 -1.59 0.06 -18.22
C THR A 124 -2.81 0.84 -18.71
N LEU A 125 -2.65 2.12 -19.07
CA LEU A 125 -3.74 2.97 -19.56
C LEU A 125 -4.41 2.45 -20.84
N ALA A 126 -3.67 1.76 -21.70
CA ALA A 126 -4.20 1.15 -22.92
C ALA A 126 -4.94 -0.18 -22.66
N SER A 127 -4.54 -0.93 -21.62
CA SER A 127 -5.04 -2.29 -21.36
C SER A 127 -6.09 -2.38 -20.25
N SER A 128 -6.21 -1.35 -19.40
CA SER A 128 -7.11 -1.34 -18.24
C SER A 128 -8.36 -0.45 -18.43
N GLN A 129 -8.87 -0.35 -19.66
CA GLN A 129 -10.04 0.48 -20.03
C GLN A 129 -11.37 -0.21 -19.71
#